data_AF-A0A4U2ZYA0-F1
#
_entry.id   AF-A0A4U2ZYA0-F1
#
_cell.length_a   1.000
_cell.length_b   1.000
_cell.length_c   1.000
_cell.angle_alpha   90.00
_cell.angle_beta   90.00
_cell.angle_gamma   90.00
#
_symmetry.space_group_name_H-M   'P 1'
#
loop_
_entity.id
_entity.type
_entity.pdbx_description
1 polymer ?
#
loop_
_entity_poly.entity_id
_entity_poly.type
_entity_poly.pdbx_seq_one_letter_code
_entity_poly.pdbx_strand_id
1 'polypeptide(L)' 'MTIYIALLRGINVGGHKVIKMADLKQMFESIGLKQVKTYIQ' A
#
# COMPACT_ATOMS: atom_id res chain seq x y z
N MET A 1 12.31 -13.03 -11.14
CA MET A 1 11.78 -12.33 -9.95
C MET A 1 10.42 -11.78 -10.32
N THR A 2 9.35 -12.18 -9.62
CA THR A 2 7.99 -11.74 -9.93
C THR A 2 7.71 -10.39 -9.29
N ILE A 3 7.14 -9.45 -10.05
CA ILE A 3 6.69 -8.15 -9.55
C ILE A 3 5.17 -8.20 -9.42
N TYR A 4 4.66 -7.83 -8.26
CA TYR A 4 3.23 -7.74 -7.98
C TYR A 4 2.79 -6.28 -7.96
N ILE A 5 1.58 -6.02 -8.46
CA ILE A 5 0.93 -4.71 -8.41
C ILE A 5 -0.37 -4.86 -7.64
N ALA A 6 -0.51 -4.11 -6.55
CA ALA A 6 -1.76 -4.00 -5.79
C ALA A 6 -2.47 -2.70 -6.18
N LEU A 7 -3.71 -2.81 -6.69
CA LEU A 7 -4.54 -1.66 -7.03
C LEU A 7 -5.60 -1.48 -5.93
N LEU A 8 -5.54 -0.34 -5.24
CA LEU A 8 -6.49 0.01 -4.19
C LEU A 8 -7.47 1.06 -4.72
N ARG A 9 -8.75 0.96 -4.32
CA ARG A 9 -9.80 1.90 -4.71
C ARG A 9 -10.46 2.55 -3.50
N GLY A 10 -10.81 3.82 -3.61
CA GLY A 10 -11.65 4.52 -2.62
C GLY A 10 -11.02 4.64 -1.23
N ILE A 11 -9.69 4.71 -1.14
CA ILE A 11 -8.95 5.05 0.08
C ILE A 11 -8.47 6.50 -0.02
N ASN A 12 -8.32 7.18 1.11
CA ASN A 12 -7.78 8.54 1.17
C ASN A 12 -8.51 9.61 0.33
N VAL A 13 -9.76 9.34 -0.09
CA VAL A 13 -10.59 10.29 -0.82
C VAL A 13 -11.57 10.95 0.13
N GLY A 14 -11.65 12.29 0.11
CA GLY A 14 -12.61 13.06 0.91
C GLY A 14 -12.45 12.89 2.43
N GLY A 15 -11.27 12.45 2.92
CA GLY A 15 -11.05 12.17 4.35
C GLY A 15 -11.67 10.85 4.85
N HIS A 16 -12.25 10.04 3.96
CA HIS A 16 -12.78 8.72 4.31
C HIS A 16 -11.74 7.62 4.09
N LYS A 17 -11.83 6.54 4.89
CA LYS A 17 -10.99 5.33 4.77
C LYS A 17 -9.50 5.69 4.68
N VAL A 18 -9.05 6.51 5.63
CA VAL A 18 -7.68 7.01 5.67
C VAL A 18 -6.72 5.87 5.97
N ILE A 19 -5.71 5.72 5.13
CA ILE A 19 -4.62 4.75 5.30
C ILE A 19 -3.31 5.52 5.13
N LYS A 20 -2.43 5.44 6.13
CA LYS A 20 -1.07 5.94 6.01
C LYS A 20 -0.26 5.00 5.14
N MET A 21 0.50 5.53 4.19
CA MET A 21 1.33 4.70 3.31
C MET A 21 2.43 3.94 4.05
N ALA A 22 2.92 4.48 5.17
CA ALA A 22 3.88 3.78 6.03
C ALA A 22 3.29 2.47 6.58
N ASP A 23 2.06 2.53 7.10
CA ASP A 23 1.36 1.38 7.67
C ASP A 23 1.01 0.37 6.57
N LEU A 24 0.57 0.84 5.40
CA LEU A 24 0.29 -0.02 4.24
C LEU A 24 1.54 -0.76 3.76
N LYS A 25 2.69 -0.06 3.71
CA LYS A 25 3.98 -0.64 3.35
C LYS A 25 4.38 -1.71 4.36
N GLN A 26 4.31 -1.40 5.66
CA GLN A 26 4.68 -2.33 6.73
C GLN A 26 3.81 -3.60 6.73
N MET A 27 2.52 -3.47 6.42
CA MET A 27 1.62 -4.61 6.26
C MET A 27 2.06 -5.56 5.13
N PHE A 28 2.47 -5.03 3.97
CA PHE A 28 2.96 -5.87 2.88
C PHE A 28 4.32 -6.51 3.21
N GLU A 29 5.19 -5.79 3.93
CA GLU A 29 6.46 -6.33 4.40
C GLU A 29 6.25 -7.44 5.45
N SER A 30 5.25 -7.33 6.32
CA SER A 30 4.97 -8.34 7.36
C SER A 30 4.45 -9.66 6.79
N ILE A 31 3.85 -9.66 5.60
CA ILE A 31 3.44 -10.88 4.88
C ILE A 31 4.56 -11.43 3.97
N GLY A 32 5.78 -10.89 4.07
CA GLY A 32 6.98 -11.41 3.40
C GLY A 32 7.26 -10.84 2.01
N LEU A 33 6.49 -9.84 1.54
CA LEU A 33 6.85 -9.11 0.32
C LEU A 33 8.06 -8.22 0.58
N LYS A 34 8.93 -8.12 -0.41
CA LYS A 34 10.19 -7.37 -0.31
C LYS A 34 10.17 -6.21 -1.29
N GLN A 35 10.93 -5.16 -0.97
CA GLN A 35 11.06 -3.95 -1.81
C GLN A 35 9.71 -3.28 -2.10
N VAL A 36 8.81 -3.25 -1.11
CA VAL A 36 7.48 -2.67 -1.24
C VAL A 36 7.59 -1.16 -1.50
N LYS A 37 6.95 -0.69 -2.57
CA LYS A 37 6.85 0.73 -2.95
C LYS A 37 5.38 1.10 -3.15
N THR A 38 5.00 2.27 -2.66
CA THR A 38 3.71 2.90 -2.97
C THR A 38 3.88 3.84 -4.16
N TYR A 39 2.81 4.03 -4.93
CA TYR A 39 2.77 4.96 -6.04
C TYR A 39 1.58 5.90 -5.82
N ILE A 40 1.89 7.17 -5.55
CA ILE A 40 0.96 8.26 -5.21
C ILE A 40 0.38 8.20 -3.77
N GLN A 41 0.25 9.41 -3.21
CA GLN A 41 -0.06 9.84 -1.83
C GLN A 41 0.93 9.39 -0.75
#